data_AF-A0A353GCQ9-F1
#
_entry.id   AF-A0A353GCQ9-F1
#
_cell.length_a   1.000
_cell.length_b   1.000
_cell.length_c   1.000
_cell.angle_alpha   90.00
_cell.angle_beta   90.00
_cell.angle_gamma   90.00
#
_symmetry.space_group_name_H-M   'P 1'
#
loop_
_entity.id
_entity.type
_entity.pdbx_description
1 polymer ?
#
loop_
_entity_poly.entity_id
_entity_poly.type
_entity_poly.pdbx_seq_one_letter_code
_entity_poly.pdbx_strand_id
1 'polypeptide(L)'
;MRTISAALASHLAGDATTLCTCWRVTRTDNQVFGFTDHDRDLTLLGTQFFAASGFSASDAEAETGLAAPTSEVAGAFSSDVITESDLIAGRYDGARIEVYRVNWQDVSQYLLLKVQEIGEVKRQSGQFTAELRSFTAKLSQEQGRTFGRRCDAALGDGRCGVDMSAAGRTVSGAVVAMTARDRITVSGLESYTNDYFRYGKMTVTSGAENGLAGDIETSRAVSGGTELTLWLPLEVTLSSGDALTLTIGCDKSFATCRDSFANAANFRGFPHMPGTDFAYSYVSGQVTHDGSALFD
;
A
#
# COMPACT_ATOMS: atom_id res chain seq x y z
N MET A 1 21.19 -22.11 9.07
CA MET A 1 22.51 -21.43 9.14
C MET A 1 22.66 -20.57 7.89
N ARG A 2 23.26 -19.39 7.99
CA ARG A 2 23.51 -18.51 6.84
C ARG A 2 24.79 -18.95 6.14
N THR A 3 24.80 -18.94 4.81
CA THR A 3 26.01 -19.21 4.03
C THR A 3 26.90 -17.98 4.04
N ILE A 4 28.11 -18.09 4.59
CA ILE A 4 29.11 -17.03 4.62
C ILE A 4 30.18 -17.37 3.57
N SER A 5 30.58 -16.40 2.75
CA SER A 5 31.64 -16.63 1.76
C SER A 5 32.96 -16.94 2.46
N ALA A 6 33.82 -17.75 1.83
CA ALA A 6 35.11 -18.12 2.42
C ALA A 6 35.98 -16.89 2.75
N ALA A 7 35.95 -15.87 1.88
CA ALA A 7 36.65 -14.61 2.09
C ALA A 7 36.16 -13.87 3.34
N LEU A 8 34.83 -13.69 3.48
CA LEU A 8 34.25 -13.02 4.65
C LEU A 8 34.44 -13.85 5.93
N ALA A 9 34.35 -15.18 5.85
CA ALA A 9 34.60 -16.05 6.99
C ALA A 9 36.06 -15.95 7.49
N SER A 10 37.03 -15.90 6.56
CA SER A 10 38.44 -15.70 6.89
C SER A 10 38.67 -14.33 7.53
N HIS A 11 38.03 -13.28 7.03
CA HIS A 11 38.11 -11.94 7.60
C HIS A 11 37.53 -11.88 9.02
N LEU A 12 36.36 -12.50 9.22
CA LEU A 12 35.70 -12.60 10.52
C LEU A 12 36.52 -13.35 11.57
N ALA A 13 37.38 -14.29 11.15
CA ALA A 13 38.24 -15.06 12.04
C ALA A 13 39.55 -14.35 12.42
N GLY A 14 39.85 -13.20 11.81
CA GLY A 14 41.04 -12.42 12.14
C GLY A 14 40.92 -11.65 13.46
N ASP A 15 42.05 -11.16 13.97
CA ASP A 15 42.12 -10.43 15.25
C ASP A 15 41.42 -9.07 15.23
N ALA A 16 41.26 -8.48 14.04
CA ALA A 16 40.58 -7.21 13.82
C ALA A 16 39.65 -7.31 12.61
N THR A 17 38.49 -6.67 12.71
CA THR A 17 37.50 -6.63 11.62
C THR A 17 37.26 -5.19 11.16
N THR A 18 36.88 -5.07 9.89
CA THR A 18 36.60 -3.80 9.22
C THR A 18 35.17 -3.82 8.69
N LEU A 19 34.23 -4.14 9.58
CA LEU A 19 32.84 -4.37 9.21
C LEU A 19 31.96 -3.18 9.55
N CYS A 20 31.14 -2.78 8.60
CA CYS A 20 30.07 -1.80 8.73
C CYS A 20 28.71 -2.46 8.44
N THR A 21 27.64 -1.77 8.80
CA THR A 21 26.26 -2.14 8.52
C THR A 21 25.73 -1.26 7.40
N CYS A 22 25.13 -1.88 6.39
CA CYS A 22 24.53 -1.21 5.26
C CYS A 22 23.04 -1.56 5.16
N TRP A 23 22.17 -0.56 5.10
CA TRP A 23 20.72 -0.73 4.92
C TRP A 23 20.33 -0.32 3.51
N ARG A 24 19.70 -1.23 2.76
CA ARG A 24 19.10 -0.94 1.46
C ARG A 24 17.59 -0.88 1.63
N VAL A 25 17.02 0.29 1.42
CA VAL A 25 15.56 0.54 1.47
C VAL A 25 15.03 0.59 0.05
N THR A 26 14.00 -0.20 -0.24
CA THR A 26 13.29 -0.21 -1.53
C THR A 26 11.84 0.16 -1.29
N ARG A 27 11.44 1.33 -1.79
CA ARG A 27 10.06 1.81 -1.74
C ARG A 27 9.17 1.03 -2.72
N THR A 28 7.87 1.13 -2.55
CA THR A 28 6.86 0.47 -3.41
C THR A 28 6.87 0.98 -4.85
N ASP A 29 7.40 2.17 -5.09
CA ASP A 29 7.65 2.75 -6.42
C ASP A 29 9.00 2.32 -7.04
N ASN A 30 9.69 1.36 -6.42
CA ASN A 30 11.01 0.83 -6.81
C ASN A 30 12.19 1.80 -6.65
N GLN A 31 12.01 2.95 -5.99
CA GLN A 31 13.16 3.77 -5.62
C GLN A 31 13.99 3.06 -4.55
N VAL A 32 15.31 3.07 -4.73
CA VAL A 32 16.28 2.38 -3.87
C VAL A 32 17.19 3.40 -3.19
N PHE A 33 17.29 3.30 -1.87
CA PHE A 33 18.13 4.15 -1.04
C PHE A 33 19.09 3.27 -0.24
N GLY A 34 20.34 3.71 -0.13
CA GLY A 34 21.37 3.04 0.65
C GLY A 34 21.86 3.91 1.80
N PHE A 35 22.00 3.32 2.98
CA PHE A 35 22.50 3.98 4.18
C PHE A 35 23.58 3.14 4.85
N THR A 36 24.64 3.74 5.39
CA THR A 36 25.71 3.01 6.09
C THR A 36 26.06 3.65 7.43
N ASP A 37 26.46 2.82 8.40
CA ASP A 37 27.05 3.26 9.68
C ASP A 37 28.56 3.57 9.55
N HIS A 38 29.14 3.35 8.37
CA HIS A 38 30.49 3.79 8.03
C HIS A 38 30.54 5.31 7.85
N ASP A 39 31.72 5.89 8.07
CA ASP A 39 31.98 7.33 7.95
C ASP A 39 32.22 7.77 6.49
N ARG A 40 32.22 6.83 5.54
CA ARG A 40 32.37 7.09 4.10
C ARG A 40 31.33 6.34 3.29
N ASP A 41 30.94 6.95 2.18
CA ASP A 41 30.01 6.35 1.23
C ASP A 41 30.59 5.06 0.64
N LEU A 42 29.73 4.05 0.47
CA LEU A 42 30.09 2.74 -0.07
C LEU A 42 29.18 2.38 -1.24
N THR A 43 29.71 1.70 -2.26
CA THR A 43 28.89 1.15 -3.35
C THR A 43 28.79 -0.36 -3.20
N LEU A 44 27.58 -0.88 -3.00
CA LEU A 44 27.33 -2.32 -2.85
C LEU A 44 26.14 -2.72 -3.73
N LEU A 45 26.27 -3.82 -4.48
CA LEU A 45 25.20 -4.35 -5.33
C LEU A 45 24.59 -3.32 -6.31
N GLY A 46 25.41 -2.40 -6.82
CA GLY A 46 24.98 -1.32 -7.70
C GLY A 46 24.22 -0.17 -7.03
N THR A 47 24.09 -0.19 -5.69
CA THR A 47 23.47 0.88 -4.90
C THR A 47 24.54 1.67 -4.17
N GLN A 48 24.42 3.00 -4.17
CA GLN A 48 25.23 3.88 -3.33
C GLN A 48 24.64 3.92 -1.91
N PHE A 49 25.48 3.67 -0.91
CA PHE A 49 25.15 3.77 0.49
C PHE A 49 25.80 5.02 1.06
N PHE A 50 24.98 5.96 1.50
CA PHE A 50 25.44 7.26 2.00
C PHE A 50 25.77 7.18 3.49
N ALA A 51 26.94 7.73 3.84
CA ALA A 51 27.36 7.95 5.21
C ALA A 51 26.54 9.08 5.87
N ALA A 52 26.52 9.11 7.20
CA ALA A 52 25.93 10.20 8.00
C ALA A 52 24.42 10.47 7.80
N SER A 53 23.64 9.46 7.43
CA SER A 53 22.18 9.57 7.24
C SER A 53 21.35 9.54 8.53
N GLY A 54 22.00 9.37 9.69
CA GLY A 54 21.36 9.22 11.01
C GLY A 54 20.65 7.86 11.22
N PHE A 55 20.89 6.89 10.33
CA PHE A 55 20.47 5.51 10.50
C PHE A 55 21.35 4.80 11.55
N SER A 56 20.86 4.71 12.79
CA SER A 56 21.46 3.88 13.84
C SER A 56 20.53 2.72 14.17
N ALA A 57 21.03 1.49 14.18
CA ALA A 57 20.25 0.38 14.71
C ALA A 57 20.16 0.49 16.23
N SER A 58 18.93 0.50 16.76
CA SER A 58 18.66 0.11 18.14
C SER A 58 18.70 -1.42 18.27
N ASP A 59 18.88 -1.92 19.49
CA ASP A 59 18.97 -3.35 19.79
C ASP A 59 17.78 -4.12 19.19
N ALA A 60 18.08 -5.19 18.46
CA ALA A 60 17.11 -6.01 17.77
C ALA A 60 17.05 -7.39 18.44
N GLU A 61 16.04 -7.63 19.26
CA GLU A 61 15.79 -8.95 19.84
C GLU A 61 15.39 -9.95 18.74
N ALA A 62 16.13 -11.06 18.65
CA ALA A 62 15.83 -12.14 17.72
C ALA A 62 15.25 -13.31 18.50
N GLU A 63 13.93 -13.46 18.45
CA GLU A 63 13.23 -14.58 19.07
C GLU A 63 13.12 -15.76 18.08
N THR A 64 13.23 -16.99 18.58
CA THR A 64 13.09 -18.20 17.76
C THR A 64 11.64 -18.66 17.75
N GLY A 65 10.91 -18.42 16.65
CA GLY A 65 9.51 -18.81 16.53
C GLY A 65 8.78 -18.15 15.35
N LEU A 66 7.47 -18.41 15.24
CA LEU A 66 6.56 -17.74 14.30
C LEU A 66 6.00 -16.42 14.86
N ALA A 67 6.21 -16.14 16.14
CA ALA A 67 5.99 -14.81 16.70
C ALA A 67 6.81 -13.83 15.87
N ALA A 68 6.19 -12.75 15.38
CA ALA A 68 6.90 -11.75 14.62
C ALA A 68 7.85 -11.02 15.59
N PRO A 69 9.18 -11.20 15.50
CA PRO A 69 10.06 -10.35 16.27
C PRO A 69 9.85 -8.92 15.77
N THR A 70 9.24 -8.09 16.60
CA THR A 70 9.17 -6.66 16.39
C THR A 70 10.53 -6.11 16.75
N SER A 71 11.26 -5.61 15.76
CA SER A 71 12.48 -4.87 15.98
C SER A 71 12.18 -3.42 15.66
N GLU A 72 12.52 -2.52 16.56
CA GLU A 72 12.48 -1.09 16.25
C GLU A 72 13.84 -0.69 15.69
N VAL A 73 13.84 0.17 14.67
CA VAL A 73 15.04 0.91 14.31
C VAL A 73 14.75 2.38 14.56
N ALA A 74 15.35 2.88 15.64
CA ALA A 74 15.41 4.30 15.93
C ALA A 74 16.52 4.94 15.08
N GLY A 75 16.16 5.42 13.89
CA GLY A 75 17.01 6.30 13.10
C GLY A 75 16.60 7.75 13.31
N ALA A 76 17.56 8.63 13.58
CA ALA A 76 17.33 10.05 13.33
C ALA A 76 17.30 10.19 11.80
N PHE A 77 16.12 10.32 11.19
CA PHE A 77 16.03 10.58 9.75
C PHE A 77 16.56 11.98 9.47
N SER A 78 17.88 12.12 9.40
CA SER A 78 18.56 13.33 8.99
C SER A 78 19.39 13.00 7.75
N SER A 79 18.69 12.77 6.64
CA SER A 79 19.33 12.84 5.34
C SER A 79 18.45 13.69 4.43
N ASP A 80 19.08 14.38 3.47
CA ASP A 80 18.39 15.01 2.34
C ASP A 80 17.59 14.00 1.48
N VAL A 81 17.65 12.71 1.82
CA VAL A 81 17.16 11.56 1.05
C VAL A 81 15.81 11.04 1.56
N ILE A 82 15.55 11.09 2.88
CA ILE A 82 14.25 10.76 3.47
C ILE A 82 13.68 12.04 4.07
N THR A 83 12.76 12.68 3.37
CA THR A 83 12.18 13.94 3.80
C THR A 83 10.95 13.73 4.70
N GLU A 84 10.68 14.67 5.61
CA GLU A 84 9.43 14.66 6.41
C GLU A 84 8.19 14.64 5.50
N SER A 85 8.23 15.35 4.36
CA SER A 85 7.16 15.32 3.36
C SER A 85 6.91 13.93 2.78
N ASP A 86 7.97 13.16 2.51
CA ASP A 86 7.79 11.81 1.96
C ASP A 86 7.20 10.85 3.00
N LEU A 87 7.61 10.99 4.26
CA LEU A 87 7.07 10.19 5.37
C LEU A 87 5.58 10.51 5.61
N ILE A 88 5.20 11.79 5.61
CA ILE A 88 3.80 12.22 5.74
C ILE A 88 2.96 11.69 4.57
N ALA A 89 3.53 11.65 3.37
CA ALA A 89 2.87 11.10 2.19
C ALA A 89 2.77 9.56 2.20
N GLY A 90 3.21 8.87 3.27
CA GLY A 90 3.14 7.41 3.39
C GLY A 90 4.05 6.67 2.40
N ARG A 91 5.03 7.35 1.80
CA ARG A 91 5.84 6.82 0.69
C ARG A 91 6.76 5.67 1.06
N TYR A 92 7.02 5.50 2.35
CA TYR A 92 7.84 4.44 2.92
C TYR A 92 7.01 3.31 3.56
N ASP A 93 5.68 3.42 3.56
CA ASP A 93 4.80 2.38 4.10
C ASP A 93 4.97 1.09 3.31
N GLY A 94 5.26 0.00 4.02
CA GLY A 94 5.54 -1.29 3.39
C GLY A 94 6.86 -1.36 2.61
N ALA A 95 7.74 -0.35 2.74
CA ALA A 95 9.04 -0.38 2.08
C ALA A 95 9.90 -1.53 2.61
N ARG A 96 10.61 -2.20 1.70
CA ARG A 96 11.46 -3.34 2.01
C ARG A 96 12.83 -2.84 2.47
N ILE A 97 13.33 -3.35 3.59
CA ILE A 97 14.67 -3.09 4.10
C ILE A 97 15.50 -4.37 4.07
N GLU A 98 16.67 -4.30 3.44
CA GLU A 98 17.70 -5.32 3.49
C GLU A 98 18.88 -4.83 4.32
N VAL A 99 19.22 -5.56 5.39
CA VAL A 99 20.32 -5.21 6.29
C VAL A 99 21.52 -6.08 5.96
N TYR A 100 22.63 -5.47 5.55
CA TYR A 100 23.87 -6.14 5.20
C TYR A 100 24.94 -5.87 6.26
N ARG A 101 25.78 -6.88 6.53
CA ARG A 101 27.09 -6.69 7.15
C ARG A 101 28.13 -6.69 6.04
N VAL A 102 28.97 -5.66 5.96
CA VAL A 102 29.86 -5.42 4.82
C VAL A 102 31.26 -5.12 5.33
N ASN A 103 32.28 -5.72 4.72
CA ASN A 103 33.66 -5.27 4.91
C ASN A 103 33.85 -3.96 4.14
N TRP A 104 34.05 -2.83 4.82
CA TRP A 104 34.21 -1.54 4.16
C TRP A 104 35.54 -1.41 3.38
N GLN A 105 36.54 -2.25 3.68
CA GLN A 105 37.79 -2.32 2.88
C GLN A 105 37.61 -3.08 1.57
N ASP A 106 36.69 -4.04 1.53
CA ASP A 106 36.40 -4.87 0.36
C ASP A 106 34.89 -5.19 0.34
N VAL A 107 34.13 -4.34 -0.34
CA VAL A 107 32.67 -4.43 -0.42
C VAL A 107 32.16 -5.69 -1.13
N SER A 108 33.03 -6.48 -1.76
CA SER A 108 32.66 -7.80 -2.28
C SER A 108 32.42 -8.82 -1.16
N GLN A 109 32.93 -8.55 0.05
CA GLN A 109 32.75 -9.36 1.24
C GLN A 109 31.59 -8.82 2.07
N TYR A 110 30.39 -9.34 1.82
CA TYR A 110 29.18 -8.96 2.54
C TYR A 110 28.31 -10.17 2.86
N LEU A 111 27.39 -9.97 3.81
CA LEU A 111 26.38 -10.94 4.19
C LEU A 111 25.04 -10.22 4.39
N LEU A 112 24.00 -10.68 3.69
CA LEU A 112 22.64 -10.27 3.99
C LEU A 112 22.23 -10.86 5.35
N LEU A 113 21.99 -9.99 6.32
CA LEU A 113 21.58 -10.38 7.65
C LEU A 113 20.08 -10.59 7.73
N LYS A 114 19.29 -9.58 7.34
CA LYS A 114 17.84 -9.58 7.56
C LYS A 114 17.14 -8.90 6.39
N VAL A 115 15.91 -9.34 6.14
CA VAL A 115 14.95 -8.65 5.28
C VAL A 115 13.75 -8.31 6.14
N GLN A 116 13.42 -7.02 6.21
CA GLN A 116 12.34 -6.47 7.02
C GLN A 116 11.46 -5.56 6.16
N GLU A 117 10.32 -5.17 6.70
CA GLU A 117 9.38 -4.23 6.09
C GLU A 117 9.12 -3.08 7.06
N ILE A 118 9.07 -1.86 6.55
CA ILE A 118 8.68 -0.69 7.34
C ILE A 118 7.19 -0.81 7.67
N GLY A 119 6.90 -0.84 8.97
CA GLY A 119 5.57 -0.80 9.57
C GLY A 119 5.16 0.63 9.90
N GLU A 120 4.67 0.84 11.12
CA GLU A 120 4.24 2.18 11.57
C GLU A 120 5.43 3.13 11.69
N VAL A 121 5.29 4.34 11.14
CA VAL A 121 6.24 5.44 11.35
C VAL A 121 5.64 6.42 12.36
N LYS A 122 6.28 6.55 13.52
CA LYS A 122 5.89 7.49 14.59
C LYS A 122 6.76 8.73 14.53
N ARG A 123 6.19 9.87 14.92
CA ARG A 123 6.89 11.15 15.02
C ARG A 123 6.95 11.63 16.46
N GLN A 124 8.14 11.98 16.93
CA GLN A 124 8.32 12.61 18.22
C GLN A 124 9.45 13.64 18.17
N SER A 125 9.15 14.90 18.52
CA SER A 125 10.15 15.97 18.73
C SER A 125 11.14 16.20 17.57
N GLY A 126 10.67 16.13 16.32
CA GLY A 126 11.52 16.32 15.13
C GLY A 126 12.36 15.09 14.76
N GLN A 127 12.13 13.96 15.44
CA GLN A 127 12.65 12.65 15.09
C GLN A 127 11.50 11.74 14.63
N PHE A 128 11.84 10.77 13.79
CA PHE A 128 10.91 9.73 13.37
C PHE A 128 11.44 8.37 13.84
N THR A 129 10.54 7.47 14.17
CA THR A 129 10.86 6.09 14.51
C THR A 129 10.02 5.20 13.64
N ALA A 130 10.67 4.30 12.90
CA ALA A 130 9.99 3.34 12.06
C ALA A 130 10.03 1.96 12.73
N GLU A 131 8.86 1.35 12.88
CA GLU A 131 8.75 -0.04 13.26
C GLU A 131 9.28 -0.91 12.11
N LEU A 132 10.20 -1.83 12.37
CA LEU A 132 10.66 -2.80 11.36
C LEU A 132 10.08 -4.17 11.64
N ARG A 133 9.16 -4.57 10.78
CA ARG A 133 8.47 -5.85 10.87
C ARG A 133 9.26 -6.92 10.13
N SER A 134 9.38 -8.09 10.76
CA SER A 134 9.84 -9.30 10.06
C SER A 134 8.84 -9.68 8.96
N PHE A 135 9.30 -10.37 7.92
CA PHE A 135 8.42 -10.96 6.89
C PHE A 135 7.36 -11.90 7.49
N THR A 136 7.63 -12.49 8.67
CA THR A 136 6.70 -13.36 9.39
C THR A 136 5.46 -12.61 9.90
N ALA A 137 5.50 -11.28 10.01
CA ALA A 137 4.33 -10.48 10.37
C ALA A 137 3.16 -10.70 9.38
N LYS A 138 3.46 -10.97 8.11
CA LYS A 138 2.43 -11.30 7.10
C LYS A 138 1.69 -12.61 7.40
N LEU A 139 2.33 -13.55 8.08
CA LEU A 139 1.73 -14.84 8.45
C LEU A 139 0.73 -14.71 9.60
N SER A 140 0.81 -13.62 10.37
CA SER A 140 -0.12 -13.34 11.47
C SER A 140 -1.35 -12.53 11.03
N GLN A 141 -1.40 -12.09 9.76
CA GLN A 141 -2.55 -11.40 9.22
C GLN A 141 -3.67 -12.41 8.98
N GLU A 142 -4.88 -12.08 9.43
CA GLU A 142 -6.07 -12.88 9.13
C GLU A 142 -6.30 -12.87 7.61
N GLN A 143 -6.09 -14.03 6.99
CA GLN A 143 -6.35 -14.26 5.59
C GLN A 143 -7.61 -15.11 5.45
N GLY A 144 -8.55 -14.65 4.62
CA GLY A 144 -9.79 -15.38 4.43
C GLY A 144 -10.84 -14.56 3.72
N ARG A 145 -12.00 -15.18 3.54
CA ARG A 145 -13.16 -14.54 2.93
C ARG A 145 -14.30 -14.60 3.93
N THR A 146 -14.98 -13.49 4.10
CA THR A 146 -16.24 -13.46 4.83
C THR A 146 -17.36 -13.81 3.87
N PHE A 147 -18.24 -14.73 4.28
CA PHE A 147 -19.48 -14.98 3.57
C PHE A 147 -20.42 -13.79 3.76
N GLY A 148 -20.55 -12.96 2.73
CA GLY A 148 -21.40 -11.78 2.74
C GLY A 148 -22.09 -11.55 1.40
N ARG A 149 -23.17 -10.76 1.41
CA ARG A 149 -23.96 -10.49 0.20
C ARG A 149 -23.22 -9.65 -0.84
N ARG A 150 -22.29 -8.80 -0.41
CA ARG A 150 -21.47 -7.95 -1.29
C ARG A 150 -20.29 -8.72 -1.85
N CYS A 151 -19.85 -8.32 -3.03
CA CYS A 151 -18.62 -8.82 -3.66
C CYS A 151 -17.39 -8.41 -2.83
N ASP A 152 -16.50 -9.36 -2.58
CA ASP A 152 -15.22 -9.12 -1.90
C ASP A 152 -14.06 -8.89 -2.90
N ALA A 153 -14.32 -8.91 -4.21
CA ALA A 153 -13.33 -8.67 -5.25
C ALA A 153 -13.07 -7.18 -5.52
N ALA A 154 -11.81 -6.83 -5.79
CA ALA A 154 -11.48 -5.52 -6.34
C ALA A 154 -11.94 -5.45 -7.80
N LEU A 155 -12.45 -4.30 -8.23
CA LEU A 155 -12.95 -4.14 -9.60
C LEU A 155 -11.79 -4.33 -10.59
N GLY A 156 -11.94 -5.25 -11.55
CA GLY A 156 -10.91 -5.56 -12.53
C GLY A 156 -9.78 -6.46 -12.04
N ASP A 157 -9.80 -6.94 -10.79
CA ASP A 157 -8.85 -7.95 -10.34
C ASP A 157 -9.09 -9.31 -11.02
N GLY A 158 -8.16 -10.26 -10.86
CA GLY A 158 -8.27 -11.59 -11.48
C GLY A 158 -9.49 -12.41 -11.02
N ARG A 159 -10.09 -12.09 -9.86
CA ARG A 159 -11.32 -12.75 -9.40
C ARG A 159 -12.55 -12.10 -10.01
N CYS A 160 -12.53 -10.79 -10.20
CA CYS A 160 -13.58 -9.99 -10.81
C CYS A 160 -13.62 -10.22 -12.33
N GLY A 161 -12.50 -10.10 -13.04
CA GLY A 161 -12.39 -10.33 -14.47
C GLY A 161 -13.07 -9.27 -15.36
N VAL A 162 -13.60 -8.18 -14.78
CA VAL A 162 -14.11 -7.04 -15.57
C VAL A 162 -12.96 -6.40 -16.33
N ASP A 163 -13.09 -6.30 -17.65
CA ASP A 163 -12.13 -5.58 -18.47
C ASP A 163 -12.22 -4.07 -18.23
N MET A 164 -11.23 -3.51 -17.53
CA MET A 164 -11.15 -2.07 -17.23
C MET A 164 -10.62 -1.22 -18.40
N SER A 165 -10.21 -1.84 -19.50
CA SER A 165 -9.81 -1.14 -20.73
C SER A 165 -11.01 -0.73 -21.60
N ALA A 166 -12.20 -1.31 -21.34
CA ALA A 166 -13.42 -0.92 -22.03
C ALA A 166 -13.76 0.56 -21.78
N ALA A 167 -14.26 1.23 -22.83
CA ALA A 167 -14.56 2.66 -22.80
C ALA A 167 -15.49 3.04 -21.63
N GLY A 168 -15.20 4.17 -20.99
CA GLY A 168 -15.97 4.70 -19.86
C GLY A 168 -15.65 4.07 -18.50
N ARG A 169 -14.94 2.94 -18.43
CA ARG A 169 -14.56 2.31 -17.15
C ARG A 169 -13.32 2.94 -16.51
N THR A 170 -12.46 3.50 -17.35
CA THR A 170 -11.26 4.24 -16.96
C THR A 170 -11.28 5.56 -17.72
N VAL A 171 -11.18 6.68 -16.99
CA VAL A 171 -11.38 8.01 -17.54
C VAL A 171 -10.25 8.93 -17.08
N SER A 172 -9.65 9.65 -18.02
CA SER A 172 -8.63 10.65 -17.70
C SER A 172 -9.26 11.99 -17.33
N GLY A 173 -8.68 12.67 -16.36
CA GLY A 173 -9.04 14.03 -15.99
C GLY A 173 -7.81 14.82 -15.55
N ALA A 174 -8.00 16.11 -15.27
CA ALA A 174 -6.94 16.96 -14.74
C ALA A 174 -7.44 17.76 -13.53
N VAL A 175 -6.61 17.85 -12.50
CA VAL A 175 -6.88 18.65 -11.30
C VAL A 175 -7.04 20.12 -11.69
N VAL A 176 -8.17 20.71 -11.35
CA VAL A 176 -8.43 22.15 -11.49
C VAL A 176 -8.10 22.86 -10.19
N ALA A 177 -8.58 22.32 -9.07
CA ALA A 177 -8.34 22.85 -7.74
C ALA A 177 -8.53 21.77 -6.68
N MET A 178 -7.85 21.92 -5.56
CA MET A 178 -8.07 21.13 -4.35
C MET A 178 -8.57 22.07 -3.26
N THR A 179 -9.87 22.03 -2.98
CA THR A 179 -10.54 22.96 -2.06
C THR A 179 -10.45 22.52 -0.61
N ALA A 180 -10.28 21.21 -0.38
CA ALA A 180 -9.98 20.60 0.91
C ALA A 180 -9.15 19.33 0.70
N ARG A 181 -8.65 18.75 1.79
CA ARG A 181 -7.82 17.52 1.74
C ARG A 181 -8.55 16.30 1.14
N ASP A 182 -9.87 16.34 1.12
CA ASP A 182 -10.78 15.32 0.60
C ASP A 182 -11.70 15.85 -0.51
N ARG A 183 -11.46 17.05 -1.04
CA ARG A 183 -12.29 17.70 -2.08
C ARG A 183 -11.44 18.22 -3.23
N ILE A 184 -11.62 17.65 -4.40
CA ILE A 184 -10.82 17.93 -5.60
C ILE A 184 -11.75 18.20 -6.77
N THR A 185 -11.63 19.37 -7.41
CA THR A 185 -12.32 19.68 -8.66
C THR A 185 -11.48 19.20 -9.84
N VAL A 186 -12.09 18.44 -10.73
CA VAL A 186 -11.44 17.77 -11.86
C VAL A 186 -12.16 18.12 -13.16
N SER A 187 -11.39 18.44 -14.19
CA SER A 187 -11.86 18.69 -15.55
C SER A 187 -11.77 17.43 -16.43
N GLY A 188 -12.51 17.39 -17.53
CA GLY A 188 -12.52 16.26 -18.48
C GLY A 188 -13.54 15.17 -18.13
N LEU A 189 -14.40 15.42 -17.14
CA LEU A 189 -15.40 14.50 -16.63
C LEU A 189 -16.85 14.95 -16.92
N GLU A 190 -17.03 15.99 -17.72
CA GLU A 190 -18.32 16.68 -17.93
C GLU A 190 -19.37 15.81 -18.65
N SER A 191 -18.94 14.73 -19.31
CA SER A 191 -19.82 13.77 -19.99
C SER A 191 -20.43 12.71 -19.06
N TYR A 192 -20.00 12.66 -17.79
CA TYR A 192 -20.46 11.66 -16.83
C TYR A 192 -21.49 12.25 -15.88
N THR A 193 -22.46 11.42 -15.50
CA THR A 193 -23.51 11.81 -14.57
C THR A 193 -22.99 11.88 -13.13
N ASN A 194 -23.75 12.54 -12.26
CA ASN A 194 -23.44 12.56 -10.83
C ASN A 194 -23.33 11.12 -10.29
N ASP A 195 -22.34 10.94 -9.43
CA ASP A 195 -21.94 9.70 -8.77
C ASP A 195 -21.55 8.55 -9.71
N TYR A 196 -21.22 8.83 -10.97
CA TYR A 196 -20.65 7.82 -11.88
C TYR A 196 -19.36 7.18 -11.35
N PHE A 197 -18.54 7.96 -10.63
CA PHE A 197 -17.26 7.50 -10.06
C PHE A 197 -17.37 7.13 -8.57
N ARG A 198 -18.57 7.12 -7.98
CA ARG A 198 -18.78 6.76 -6.57
C ARG A 198 -18.37 5.32 -6.30
N TYR A 199 -17.56 5.08 -5.27
CA TYR A 199 -16.88 3.81 -4.99
C TYR A 199 -15.86 3.38 -6.07
N GLY A 200 -15.46 4.33 -6.92
CA GLY A 200 -14.32 4.20 -7.81
C GLY A 200 -13.03 4.65 -7.12
N LYS A 201 -11.95 4.67 -7.88
CA LYS A 201 -10.62 5.06 -7.43
C LYS A 201 -10.09 6.18 -8.32
N MET A 202 -9.52 7.21 -7.73
CA MET A 202 -8.65 8.15 -8.45
C MET A 202 -7.20 7.71 -8.31
N THR A 203 -6.39 7.91 -9.34
CA THR A 203 -4.94 7.72 -9.31
C THR A 203 -4.28 8.87 -10.04
N VAL A 204 -3.32 9.51 -9.40
CA VAL A 204 -2.52 10.58 -9.99
C VAL A 204 -1.49 9.96 -10.93
N THR A 205 -1.39 10.47 -12.14
CA THR A 205 -0.53 9.93 -13.21
C THR A 205 0.55 10.89 -13.70
N SER A 206 0.68 12.05 -13.06
CA SER A 206 1.75 13.02 -13.33
C SER A 206 2.06 13.87 -12.09
N GLY A 207 3.08 14.73 -12.19
CA GLY A 207 3.43 15.65 -11.11
C GLY A 207 4.17 14.96 -9.97
N ALA A 208 4.31 15.67 -8.86
CA ALA A 208 5.07 15.20 -7.69
C ALA A 208 4.42 13.98 -7.02
N GLU A 209 3.09 13.90 -7.06
CA GLU A 209 2.30 12.85 -6.41
C GLU A 209 1.91 11.70 -7.34
N ASN A 210 2.66 11.50 -8.42
CA ASN A 210 2.44 10.39 -9.36
C ASN A 210 2.39 9.04 -8.62
N GLY A 211 1.32 8.28 -8.85
CA GLY A 211 1.04 7.00 -8.19
C GLY A 211 0.17 7.10 -6.94
N LEU A 212 -0.04 8.31 -6.38
CA LEU A 212 -0.99 8.51 -5.28
C LEU A 212 -2.39 8.10 -5.72
N ALA A 213 -3.12 7.43 -4.84
CA ALA A 213 -4.49 7.05 -5.10
C ALA A 213 -5.41 7.30 -3.91
N GLY A 214 -6.69 7.51 -4.21
CA GLY A 214 -7.73 7.70 -3.21
C GLY A 214 -9.06 7.11 -3.67
N ASP A 215 -9.84 6.60 -2.72
CA ASP A 215 -11.18 6.08 -2.97
C ASP A 215 -12.18 7.23 -3.04
N ILE A 216 -13.04 7.19 -4.05
CA ILE A 216 -14.01 8.25 -4.33
C ILE A 216 -15.31 7.90 -3.59
N GLU A 217 -15.74 8.76 -2.67
CA GLU A 217 -17.01 8.63 -1.96
C GLU A 217 -18.18 9.20 -2.78
N THR A 218 -18.00 10.36 -3.42
CA THR A 218 -19.00 10.94 -4.36
C THR A 218 -18.31 11.69 -5.49
N SER A 219 -19.03 11.88 -6.60
CA SER A 219 -18.57 12.69 -7.74
C SER A 219 -19.71 13.55 -8.27
N ARG A 220 -19.63 14.88 -8.18
CA ARG A 220 -20.75 15.77 -8.52
C ARG A 220 -20.31 16.89 -9.45
N ALA A 221 -21.15 17.18 -10.45
CA ALA A 221 -20.93 18.33 -11.32
C ALA A 221 -20.98 19.64 -10.51
N VAL A 222 -19.99 20.50 -10.70
CA VAL A 222 -19.87 21.84 -10.10
C VAL A 222 -19.43 22.85 -11.15
N SER A 223 -19.41 24.14 -10.81
CA SER A 223 -18.82 25.15 -11.71
C SER A 223 -17.32 24.88 -11.89
N GLY A 224 -16.89 24.66 -13.13
CA GLY A 224 -15.47 24.42 -13.45
C GLY A 224 -15.03 22.96 -13.50
N GLY A 225 -15.96 22.00 -13.36
CA GLY A 225 -15.67 20.58 -13.56
C GLY A 225 -16.56 19.66 -12.72
N THR A 226 -15.98 18.54 -12.29
CA THR A 226 -16.60 17.59 -11.35
C THR A 226 -15.84 17.62 -10.04
N GLU A 227 -16.53 17.86 -8.93
CA GLU A 227 -15.96 17.73 -7.59
C GLU A 227 -15.98 16.25 -7.18
N LEU A 228 -14.80 15.75 -6.83
CA LEU A 228 -14.62 14.46 -6.17
C LEU A 228 -14.52 14.68 -4.67
N THR A 229 -15.32 13.92 -3.93
CA THR A 229 -15.23 13.75 -2.48
C THR A 229 -14.51 12.44 -2.23
N LEU A 230 -13.40 12.46 -1.49
CA LEU A 230 -12.65 11.26 -1.15
C LEU A 230 -13.09 10.69 0.19
N TRP A 231 -13.04 9.36 0.31
CA TRP A 231 -13.40 8.66 1.55
C TRP A 231 -12.43 8.99 2.70
N LEU A 232 -11.14 9.15 2.37
CA LEU A 232 -10.11 9.61 3.29
C LEU A 232 -9.47 10.88 2.75
N PRO A 233 -9.16 11.86 3.61
CA PRO A 233 -8.39 13.02 3.20
C PRO A 233 -6.96 12.61 2.79
N LEU A 234 -6.44 13.21 1.73
CA LEU A 234 -5.05 13.05 1.32
C LEU A 234 -4.12 13.81 2.28
N GLU A 235 -2.96 13.25 2.60
CA GLU A 235 -1.90 13.94 3.38
C GLU A 235 -1.06 14.92 2.54
N VAL A 236 -1.32 15.00 1.24
CA VAL A 236 -0.62 15.85 0.28
C VAL A 236 -1.59 16.78 -0.43
N THR A 237 -1.05 17.85 -1.02
CA THR A 237 -1.82 18.77 -1.86
C THR A 237 -1.51 18.51 -3.32
N LEU A 238 -2.54 18.29 -4.13
CA LEU A 238 -2.39 18.14 -5.58
C LEU A 238 -2.28 19.50 -6.26
N SER A 239 -1.43 19.59 -7.27
CA SER A 239 -1.24 20.81 -8.04
C SER A 239 -2.25 20.91 -9.18
N SER A 240 -2.70 22.13 -9.48
CA SER A 240 -3.50 22.37 -10.68
C SER A 240 -2.74 21.91 -11.93
N GLY A 241 -3.42 21.15 -12.79
CA GLY A 241 -2.85 20.55 -13.99
C GLY A 241 -2.33 19.12 -13.81
N ASP A 242 -2.26 18.60 -12.58
CA ASP A 242 -1.90 17.19 -12.37
C ASP A 242 -2.92 16.27 -13.06
N ALA A 243 -2.40 15.34 -13.87
CA ALA A 243 -3.19 14.36 -14.59
C ALA A 243 -3.67 13.26 -13.65
N LEU A 244 -4.92 12.86 -13.83
CA LEU A 244 -5.60 11.84 -13.06
C LEU A 244 -6.16 10.76 -13.99
N THR A 245 -6.24 9.55 -13.46
CA THR A 245 -7.06 8.47 -13.99
C THR A 245 -8.09 8.08 -12.94
N LEU A 246 -9.36 8.01 -13.33
CA LEU A 246 -10.48 7.61 -12.49
C LEU A 246 -11.09 6.32 -13.00
N THR A 247 -11.50 5.45 -12.10
CA THR A 247 -12.28 4.26 -12.45
C THR A 247 -13.77 4.48 -12.18
N ILE A 248 -14.63 3.88 -13.00
CA ILE A 248 -16.07 3.77 -12.71
C ILE A 248 -16.32 3.16 -11.32
N GLY A 249 -17.41 3.57 -10.70
CA GLY A 249 -17.87 3.07 -9.42
C GLY A 249 -18.26 1.59 -9.40
N CYS A 250 -17.96 0.89 -8.30
CA CYS A 250 -18.49 -0.44 -8.02
C CYS A 250 -18.90 -0.55 -6.55
N ASP A 251 -20.20 -0.49 -6.28
CA ASP A 251 -20.81 -0.61 -4.94
C ASP A 251 -20.77 -2.04 -4.35
N LYS A 252 -20.17 -2.97 -5.10
CA LYS A 252 -20.06 -4.41 -4.78
C LYS A 252 -21.40 -5.13 -4.69
N SER A 253 -22.50 -4.56 -5.17
CA SER A 253 -23.79 -5.23 -5.22
C SER A 253 -23.90 -6.16 -6.43
N PHE A 254 -24.76 -7.18 -6.31
CA PHE A 254 -25.00 -8.11 -7.41
C PHE A 254 -25.71 -7.45 -8.59
N ALA A 255 -26.66 -6.54 -8.31
CA ALA A 255 -27.37 -5.78 -9.33
C ALA A 255 -26.39 -4.96 -10.18
N THR A 256 -25.53 -4.15 -9.56
CA THR A 256 -24.49 -3.40 -10.30
C THR A 256 -23.58 -4.32 -11.10
N CYS A 257 -23.14 -5.44 -10.50
CA CYS A 257 -22.27 -6.40 -11.19
C CYS A 257 -22.93 -7.01 -12.43
N ARG A 258 -24.21 -7.34 -12.36
CA ARG A 258 -25.01 -7.89 -13.47
C ARG A 258 -25.34 -6.82 -14.50
N ASP A 259 -25.85 -5.68 -14.07
CA ASP A 259 -26.51 -4.71 -14.95
C ASP A 259 -25.53 -3.70 -15.55
N SER A 260 -24.56 -3.23 -14.75
CA SER A 260 -23.55 -2.26 -15.21
C SER A 260 -22.33 -2.92 -15.85
N PHE A 261 -21.97 -4.13 -15.39
CA PHE A 261 -20.74 -4.81 -15.84
C PHE A 261 -20.99 -6.11 -16.61
N ALA A 262 -22.23 -6.62 -16.69
CA ALA A 262 -22.56 -7.91 -17.31
C ALA A 262 -21.71 -9.07 -16.76
N ASN A 263 -21.37 -9.03 -15.47
CA ASN A 263 -20.34 -9.89 -14.86
C ASN A 263 -20.85 -10.77 -13.71
N ALA A 264 -22.14 -11.13 -13.73
CA ALA A 264 -22.77 -11.94 -12.69
C ALA A 264 -22.04 -13.28 -12.43
N ALA A 265 -21.49 -13.91 -13.48
CA ALA A 265 -20.78 -15.20 -13.37
C ALA A 265 -19.49 -15.13 -12.53
N ASN A 266 -18.85 -13.96 -12.45
CA ASN A 266 -17.66 -13.74 -11.64
C ASN A 266 -17.96 -13.00 -10.33
N PHE A 267 -19.24 -12.85 -9.96
CA PHE A 267 -19.59 -12.28 -8.67
C PHE A 267 -19.03 -13.14 -7.54
N ARG A 268 -18.31 -12.51 -6.61
CA ARG A 268 -17.63 -13.22 -5.51
C ARG A 268 -18.38 -13.12 -4.18
N GLY A 269 -19.48 -12.38 -4.12
CA GLY A 269 -20.37 -12.39 -2.95
C GLY A 269 -21.40 -13.51 -2.97
N PHE A 270 -22.27 -13.51 -1.97
CA PHE A 270 -23.35 -14.49 -1.78
C PHE A 270 -24.70 -13.75 -1.72
N PRO A 271 -25.25 -13.30 -2.86
CA PRO A 271 -26.31 -12.31 -2.87
C PRO A 271 -27.62 -12.80 -2.24
N HIS A 272 -27.88 -14.11 -2.34
CA HIS A 272 -29.08 -14.76 -1.83
C HIS A 272 -28.89 -15.41 -0.44
N MET A 273 -27.76 -15.19 0.22
CA MET A 273 -27.49 -15.77 1.54
C MET A 273 -28.56 -15.33 2.56
N PRO A 274 -29.36 -16.25 3.13
CA PRO A 274 -30.34 -15.89 4.14
C PRO A 274 -29.67 -15.29 5.38
N GLY A 275 -30.35 -14.35 6.04
CA GLY A 275 -29.86 -13.76 7.28
C GLY A 275 -29.99 -14.72 8.47
N THR A 276 -29.38 -14.36 9.60
CA THR A 276 -29.49 -15.13 10.86
C THR A 276 -30.94 -15.32 11.30
N ASP A 277 -31.80 -14.34 11.06
CA ASP A 277 -33.23 -14.41 11.43
C ASP A 277 -33.94 -15.56 10.72
N PHE A 278 -33.58 -15.84 9.47
CA PHE A 278 -34.10 -16.99 8.73
C PHE A 278 -33.62 -18.31 9.35
N ALA A 279 -32.35 -18.38 9.79
CA ALA A 279 -31.79 -19.57 10.40
C ALA A 279 -32.41 -19.93 11.77
N TYR A 280 -32.88 -18.93 12.51
CA TYR A 280 -33.59 -19.12 13.80
C TYR A 280 -35.11 -19.11 13.65
N SER A 281 -35.63 -18.91 12.44
CA SER A 281 -37.07 -18.95 12.20
C SER A 281 -37.62 -20.37 12.31
N TYR A 282 -38.89 -20.47 12.68
CA TYR A 282 -39.65 -21.71 12.65
C TYR A 282 -40.82 -21.58 11.68
N VAL A 283 -41.26 -22.71 11.15
CA VAL A 283 -42.41 -22.75 10.23
C VAL A 283 -43.66 -22.33 10.98
N SER A 284 -44.31 -21.25 10.51
CA SER A 284 -45.60 -20.80 11.00
C SER A 284 -46.61 -20.70 9.86
N GLY A 285 -47.91 -20.76 10.19
CA GLY A 285 -48.98 -20.57 9.20
C GLY A 285 -49.15 -19.13 8.72
N GLN A 286 -48.34 -18.20 9.21
CA GLN A 286 -48.39 -16.77 8.85
C GLN A 286 -47.52 -16.42 7.63
N VAL A 287 -46.70 -17.36 7.15
CA VAL A 287 -45.77 -17.17 6.01
C VAL A 287 -46.09 -18.15 4.88
N THR A 288 -45.89 -17.72 3.63
CA THR A 288 -46.10 -18.52 2.42
C THR A 288 -44.94 -19.51 2.24
N HIS A 289 -45.26 -20.79 2.02
CA HIS A 289 -44.29 -21.88 1.84
C HIS A 289 -44.45 -22.54 0.46
N ASP A 290 -44.23 -21.79 -0.61
CA ASP A 290 -44.47 -22.21 -2.01
C ASP A 290 -43.20 -22.53 -2.80
N GLY A 291 -42.02 -22.42 -2.16
CA GLY A 291 -40.73 -22.68 -2.80
C GLY A 291 -40.23 -21.56 -3.73
N SER A 292 -40.87 -20.39 -3.71
CA SER A 292 -40.39 -19.20 -4.42
C SER A 292 -39.07 -18.66 -3.83
N ALA A 293 -38.41 -17.77 -4.59
CA ALA A 293 -37.19 -17.13 -4.13
C ALA A 293 -37.46 -16.29 -2.86
N LEU A 294 -36.58 -16.42 -1.87
CA LEU A 294 -36.70 -15.65 -0.62
C LEU A 294 -36.35 -14.15 -0.81
N PHE A 295 -35.56 -13.84 -1.84
CA PHE A 295 -35.11 -12.49 -2.18
C PHE A 295 -35.23 -12.31 -3.70
N ASP A 296 -35.82 -11.19 -4.12
CA ASP A 296 -35.85 -10.74 -5.51
C ASP A 296 -34.54 -10.03 -5.93
#